data_AF-A0A6L5FKS0-F1
#
_entry.id   AF-A0A6L5FKS0-F1
#
_cell.length_a   1.000
_cell.length_b   1.000
_cell.length_c   1.000
_cell.angle_alpha   90.00
_cell.angle_beta   90.00
_cell.angle_gamma   90.00
#
_symmetry.space_group_name_H-M   'P 1'
#
loop_
_entity.id
_entity.type
_entity.pdbx_description
1 polymer ?
#
loop_
_entity_poly.entity_id
_entity_poly.type
_entity_poly.pdbx_seq_one_letter_code
_entity_poly.pdbx_strand_id
1 'polypeptide(L)'
;MARHKRKARPLSDAEEARIQAGIAADPNNPEWTVQDFRRAKPFADAFPALAKSRRGRGPQKEPTKVAVSLRLSREVVERFKADGPGWQSRMDKALKKATGL
;
A
#
# COMPACT_ATOMS: atom_id res chain seq x y z
N MET A 1 -2.37 -5.22 -20.79
CA MET A 1 -1.97 -5.30 -19.36
C MET A 1 -0.46 -5.54 -19.30
N ALA A 2 0.35 -4.50 -19.09
CA ALA A 2 1.80 -4.65 -18.99
C ALA A 2 2.16 -5.29 -17.64
N ARG A 3 2.66 -6.53 -17.68
CA ARG A 3 3.20 -7.22 -16.49
C ARG A 3 4.36 -6.38 -15.93
N HIS A 4 4.26 -5.94 -14.68
CA HIS A 4 5.38 -5.33 -13.99
C HIS A 4 6.55 -6.33 -13.99
N LYS A 5 7.63 -6.04 -14.72
CA LYS A 5 8.86 -6.83 -14.64
C LYS A 5 9.39 -6.71 -13.21
N ARG A 6 9.58 -7.84 -12.52
CA ARG A 6 10.16 -7.85 -11.16
C ARG A 6 11.52 -7.14 -11.24
N LYS A 7 11.71 -6.07 -10.47
CA LYS A 7 12.98 -5.32 -10.36
C LYS A 7 13.98 -5.97 -9.39
N ALA A 8 13.69 -7.15 -8.85
CA ALA A 8 14.59 -7.84 -7.93
C ALA A 8 15.60 -8.69 -8.72
N ARG A 9 16.89 -8.58 -8.36
CA ARG A 9 17.93 -9.49 -8.83
C ARG A 9 17.54 -10.94 -8.45
N PRO A 10 17.65 -11.92 -9.36
CA PRO A 10 17.43 -13.31 -8.98
C PRO A 10 18.45 -13.73 -7.90
N LEU A 11 17.98 -14.41 -6.86
CA LEU A 11 18.85 -15.02 -5.85
C LEU A 11 19.61 -16.19 -6.50
N SER A 12 20.93 -16.23 -6.32
CA SER A 12 21.71 -17.42 -6.66
C SER A 12 21.52 -18.51 -5.62
N ASP A 13 21.75 -19.76 -6.00
CA ASP A 13 21.65 -20.92 -5.08
C ASP A 13 22.56 -20.77 -3.86
N ALA A 14 23.75 -20.17 -4.06
CA ALA A 14 24.69 -19.90 -2.98
C ALA A 14 24.19 -18.80 -2.02
N GLU A 15 23.48 -17.79 -2.52
CA GLU A 15 22.86 -16.76 -1.68
C GLU A 15 21.67 -17.34 -0.91
N GLU A 16 20.83 -18.16 -1.55
CA GLU A 16 19.73 -18.87 -0.90
C GLU A 16 20.24 -19.77 0.24
N ALA A 17 21.26 -20.59 -0.02
CA ALA A 17 21.85 -21.46 0.99
C ALA A 17 22.38 -20.69 2.21
N ARG A 18 22.98 -19.51 2.00
CA ARG A 18 23.43 -18.63 3.09
C ARG A 18 22.27 -18.05 3.89
N ILE A 19 21.18 -17.65 3.24
CA ILE A 19 19.97 -17.16 3.91
C ILE A 19 19.36 -18.28 4.77
N GLN A 20 19.20 -19.48 4.21
CA GLN A 20 18.67 -20.64 4.93
C GLN A 20 19.52 -21.03 6.13
N ALA A 21 20.85 -21.04 5.99
CA ALA A 21 21.75 -21.28 7.11
C ALA A 21 21.61 -20.23 8.23
N GLY A 22 21.40 -18.96 7.87
CA GLY A 22 21.16 -17.89 8.83
C GLY A 22 19.83 -18.06 9.58
N ILE A 23 18.76 -18.42 8.87
CA ILE A 23 17.45 -18.72 9.47
C ILE A 23 17.56 -19.88 10.47
N ALA A 24 18.20 -20.98 10.07
CA ALA A 24 18.36 -22.17 10.90
C ALA A 24 19.24 -21.94 12.14
N ALA A 25 20.16 -20.97 12.09
CA ALA A 25 21.06 -20.66 13.19
C ALA A 25 20.48 -19.67 14.22
N ASP A 26 19.31 -19.06 13.98
CA ASP A 26 18.70 -18.10 14.91
C ASP A 26 17.85 -18.82 15.99
N PRO A 27 18.32 -18.92 17.25
CA PRO A 27 17.57 -19.59 18.31
C PRO A 27 16.36 -18.76 18.81
N ASN A 28 16.31 -17.46 18.52
CA ASN A 28 15.23 -16.58 19.01
C ASN A 28 14.04 -16.52 18.06
N ASN A 29 14.22 -16.92 16.81
CA ASN A 29 13.20 -16.90 15.78
C ASN A 29 13.25 -18.17 14.92
N PRO A 30 12.97 -19.35 15.52
CA PRO A 30 12.98 -20.59 14.78
C PRO A 30 11.89 -20.63 13.71
N GLU A 31 12.08 -21.46 12.69
CA GLU A 31 11.03 -21.73 11.71
C GLU A 31 9.80 -22.37 12.38
N TRP A 32 8.62 -21.89 11.98
CA TRP A 32 7.37 -22.40 12.52
C TRP A 32 7.07 -23.80 12.00
N THR A 33 6.80 -24.71 12.93
CA THR A 33 6.37 -26.07 12.61
C THR A 33 4.87 -26.13 12.36
N VAL A 34 4.40 -27.25 11.78
CA VAL A 34 2.96 -27.52 11.62
C VAL A 34 2.23 -27.50 12.98
N GLN A 35 2.89 -27.90 14.07
CA GLN A 35 2.27 -27.87 15.40
C GLN A 35 2.11 -26.44 15.93
N ASP A 36 3.03 -25.53 15.60
CA ASP A 36 2.94 -24.13 15.99
C ASP A 36 1.74 -23.47 15.31
N PHE A 37 1.54 -23.72 14.00
CA PHE A 37 0.36 -23.24 13.29
C PHE A 37 -0.95 -23.79 13.85
N ARG A 38 -0.98 -25.06 14.28
CA ARG A 38 -2.18 -25.64 14.93
C ARG A 38 -2.52 -24.97 16.27
N ARG A 39 -1.52 -24.44 16.97
CA ARG A 39 -1.67 -23.74 18.25
C ARG A 39 -1.87 -22.23 18.09
N ALA A 40 -1.63 -21.70 16.89
CA ALA A 40 -1.77 -20.28 16.62
C ALA A 40 -3.21 -19.80 16.85
N LYS A 41 -3.33 -18.60 17.40
CA LYS A 41 -4.61 -17.95 17.65
C LYS A 41 -4.74 -16.69 16.80
N PRO A 42 -5.95 -16.31 16.37
CA PRO A 42 -6.19 -14.99 15.79
C PRO A 42 -5.63 -13.89 16.70
N PHE A 43 -5.08 -12.83 16.09
CA PHE A 43 -4.49 -11.70 16.84
C PHE A 43 -5.46 -11.11 17.87
N ALA A 44 -6.75 -11.03 17.53
CA ALA A 44 -7.78 -10.51 18.41
C ALA A 44 -7.95 -11.34 19.70
N ASP A 45 -7.77 -12.65 19.60
CA ASP A 45 -7.91 -13.58 20.72
C ASP A 45 -6.65 -13.62 21.58
N ALA A 46 -5.47 -13.53 20.93
CA ALA A 46 -4.18 -13.49 21.62
C ALA A 46 -3.96 -12.15 22.35
N PHE A 47 -4.46 -11.03 21.79
CA PHE A 47 -4.25 -9.69 22.35
C PHE A 47 -5.55 -8.85 22.39
N PRO A 48 -6.52 -9.19 23.26
CA PRO A 48 -7.83 -8.54 23.25
C PRO A 48 -7.80 -7.04 23.53
N ALA A 49 -6.90 -6.57 24.42
CA ALA A 49 -6.78 -5.15 24.74
C ALA A 49 -6.23 -4.33 23.55
N LEU A 50 -5.24 -4.86 22.84
CA LEU A 50 -4.66 -4.22 21.66
C LEU A 50 -5.62 -4.27 20.47
N ALA A 51 -6.37 -5.36 20.31
CA ALA A 51 -7.36 -5.47 19.26
C ALA A 51 -8.46 -4.41 19.41
N LYS A 52 -8.91 -4.15 20.65
CA LYS A 52 -9.89 -3.09 20.95
C LYS A 52 -9.36 -1.67 20.73
N SER A 53 -8.06 -1.44 20.96
CA SER A 53 -7.44 -0.11 20.74
C SER A 53 -7.07 0.15 19.28
N ARG A 54 -7.01 -0.89 18.45
CA ARG A 54 -6.59 -0.81 17.06
C ARG A 54 -7.64 -0.10 16.21
N ARG A 55 -7.44 1.18 15.96
CA ARG A 55 -8.21 1.96 14.98
C ARG A 55 -7.71 1.61 13.58
N GLY A 56 -8.40 0.71 12.89
CA GLY A 56 -8.20 0.53 11.45
C GLY A 56 -8.57 1.82 10.71
N ARG A 57 -7.90 2.10 9.58
CA ARG A 57 -8.46 3.06 8.62
C ARG A 57 -9.82 2.49 8.21
N GLY A 58 -10.87 3.21 8.55
CA GLY A 58 -12.23 2.81 8.18
C GLY A 58 -12.37 2.69 6.65
N PRO A 59 -13.48 2.13 6.17
CA PRO A 59 -13.81 2.14 4.75
C PRO A 59 -13.61 3.55 4.19
N GLN A 60 -13.10 3.63 2.96
CA GLN A 60 -12.94 4.90 2.26
C GLN A 60 -14.30 5.61 2.22
N LYS A 61 -14.43 6.74 2.93
CA LYS A 61 -15.71 7.45 3.11
C LYS A 61 -16.18 8.19 1.85
N GLU A 62 -15.25 8.61 1.00
CA GLU A 62 -15.56 9.26 -0.27
C GLU A 62 -15.43 8.27 -1.43
N PRO A 63 -16.30 8.35 -2.47
CA PRO A 63 -16.10 7.62 -3.70
C PRO A 63 -14.66 7.79 -4.21
N THR A 64 -14.00 6.68 -4.56
CA THR A 64 -12.64 6.73 -5.06
C THR A 64 -12.59 7.55 -6.34
N LYS A 65 -11.82 8.64 -6.34
CA LYS A 65 -11.56 9.43 -7.55
C LYS A 65 -11.03 8.50 -8.65
N VAL A 66 -11.58 8.63 -9.85
CA VAL A 66 -11.11 7.87 -11.00
C VAL A 66 -9.88 8.58 -11.58
N ALA A 67 -8.73 7.89 -11.60
CA ALA A 67 -7.54 8.41 -12.25
C ALA A 67 -7.69 8.26 -13.78
N VAL A 68 -7.83 9.38 -14.48
CA VAL A 68 -7.91 9.43 -15.94
C VAL A 68 -6.68 10.12 -16.53
N SER A 69 -6.22 9.64 -17.69
CA SER A 69 -5.18 10.31 -18.46
C SER A 69 -5.84 11.28 -19.45
N LEU A 70 -5.90 12.57 -19.10
CA LEU A 70 -6.50 13.63 -19.92
C LEU A 70 -5.42 14.59 -20.42
N ARG A 71 -5.51 15.00 -21.70
CA ARG A 71 -4.72 16.09 -22.25
C ARG A 71 -5.46 17.40 -22.05
N LEU A 72 -4.82 18.37 -21.39
CA LEU A 72 -5.34 19.71 -21.17
C LEU A 72 -4.41 20.73 -21.86
N SER A 73 -4.94 21.92 -22.18
CA SER A 73 -4.11 23.01 -22.70
C SER A 73 -3.07 23.43 -21.64
N ARG A 74 -1.91 23.88 -22.11
CA ARG A 74 -0.80 24.27 -21.23
C ARG A 74 -1.21 25.38 -20.25
N GLU A 75 -1.91 26.39 -20.74
CA GLU A 75 -2.38 27.53 -19.94
C GLU A 75 -3.25 27.11 -18.75
N VAL A 76 -4.11 26.09 -18.92
CA VAL A 76 -4.98 25.59 -17.86
C VAL A 76 -4.14 24.93 -16.77
N VAL A 77 -3.19 24.08 -17.16
CA VAL A 77 -2.31 23.38 -16.20
C VAL A 77 -1.44 24.37 -15.43
N GLU A 78 -0.84 25.34 -16.12
CA GLU A 78 0.00 26.37 -15.48
C GLU A 78 -0.82 27.24 -14.52
N ARG A 79 -2.04 27.66 -14.91
CA ARG A 79 -2.93 28.44 -14.05
C ARG A 79 -3.22 27.75 -12.73
N PHE A 80 -3.58 26.46 -12.76
CA PHE A 80 -3.86 25.74 -11.52
C PHE A 80 -2.59 25.48 -10.70
N LYS A 81 -1.47 25.15 -11.35
CA LYS A 81 -0.17 24.89 -10.68
C LYS A 81 0.40 26.13 -9.99
N ALA A 82 0.16 27.32 -10.51
CA ALA A 82 0.63 28.59 -9.93
C ALA A 82 0.19 28.77 -8.47
N ASP A 83 -0.98 28.24 -8.11
CA ASP A 83 -1.52 28.26 -6.74
C ASP A 83 -0.85 27.23 -5.79
N GLY A 84 0.19 26.52 -6.24
CA GLY A 84 0.97 25.61 -5.41
C GLY A 84 0.29 24.26 -5.09
N PRO A 85 0.70 23.58 -4.00
CA PRO A 85 0.14 22.28 -3.60
C PRO A 85 -1.39 22.28 -3.53
N GLY A 86 -2.00 21.15 -3.91
CA GLY A 86 -3.46 21.01 -3.96
C GLY A 86 -4.13 21.51 -5.23
N TRP A 87 -3.36 21.91 -6.26
CA TRP A 87 -3.90 22.40 -7.53
C TRP A 87 -4.84 21.41 -8.23
N GLN A 88 -4.56 20.11 -8.17
CA GLN A 88 -5.46 19.08 -8.74
C GLN A 88 -6.81 19.03 -8.02
N SER A 89 -6.83 19.24 -6.70
CA SER A 89 -8.07 19.31 -5.93
C SER A 89 -8.87 20.58 -6.24
N ARG A 90 -8.20 21.71 -6.51
CA ARG A 90 -8.86 22.93 -6.98
C ARG A 90 -9.43 22.75 -8.40
N MET A 91 -8.70 22.08 -9.27
CA MET A 91 -9.16 21.72 -10.61
C MET A 91 -10.39 20.81 -10.56
N ASP A 92 -10.39 19.77 -9.71
CA ASP A 92 -11.56 18.90 -9.48
C ASP A 92 -12.79 19.70 -9.02
N LYS A 93 -12.63 20.65 -8.08
CA LYS A 93 -13.72 21.54 -7.64
C LYS A 93 -14.24 22.42 -8.76
N ALA A 94 -13.36 22.97 -9.60
CA ALA A 94 -13.75 23.80 -10.73
C ALA A 94 -14.54 23.00 -11.78
N LEU A 95 -14.11 21.76 -12.06
CA LEU A 95 -14.80 20.85 -12.98
C LEU A 95 -16.19 20.48 -12.45
N LYS A 96 -16.31 20.14 -11.16
CA LYS A 96 -17.61 19.88 -10.52
C LYS A 96 -18.57 21.06 -10.68
N LYS A 97 -18.10 22.26 -10.34
CA LYS A 97 -18.89 23.50 -10.50
C LYS A 97 -19.32 23.72 -11.95
N ALA A 98 -18.44 23.47 -12.92
CA ALA A 98 -18.74 23.63 -14.34
C ALA A 98 -19.76 22.61 -14.87
N THR A 99 -19.82 21.42 -14.26
CA THR A 99 -20.76 20.35 -14.62
C THR A 99 -22.03 20.31 -13.76
N GLY A 100 -22.20 21.25 -12.80
CA GLY A 100 -23.34 21.27 -11.89
C GLY A 100 -23.30 20.22 -10.77
N LEU A 101 -22.11 19.76 -10.41
CA LEU A 101 -21.83 18.86 -9.27
C LEU A 101 -21.32 19.61 -8.05
#